data_AF-A0AAD0YEB3-F1
#
_entry.id   AF-A0AAD0YEB3-F1
#
_cell.length_a   1.000
_cell.length_b   1.000
_cell.length_c   1.000
_cell.angle_alpha   90.00
_cell.angle_beta   90.00
_cell.angle_gamma   90.00
#
_symmetry.space_group_name_H-M   'P 1'
#
loop_
_entity.id
_entity.type
_entity.pdbx_description
1 polymer ?
#
loop_
_entity_poly.entity_id
_entity_poly.type
_entity_poly.pdbx_seq_one_letter_code
_entity_poly.pdbx_strand_id
1 'polypeptide(L)'
;MKKISLFILITCSMFAFGQKVSDFQYISIPPKFQSFKQDYGLTAMLTKTLKSKNYTVVASDKLQWPAEAQANPCNVLMADVVNESGLLRNKVLLQFKDCNDKIIFSVKGASSIKEFEEGFQDALKQTLASVSTSSPVVQTTVANTAAITTPSVTETKENANSVSSGNNAVKFSNGKVDVMKVQLDSNQFILVDSNSSSPYATFKATTKSDVFRVKLQNGEATLGYYENGNIVIEMPKATGEYSKETFLKK
;
A
#
# COMPACT_ATOMS: atom_id res chain seq x y z
N MET A 1 61.62 5.11 8.32
CA MET A 1 60.22 5.58 8.20
C MET A 1 59.44 4.57 7.35
N LYS A 2 58.83 3.57 7.98
CA LYS A 2 58.26 2.38 7.30
C LYS A 2 57.02 1.79 8.00
N LYS A 3 56.34 2.57 8.86
CA LYS A 3 55.26 2.05 9.75
C LYS A 3 53.93 2.78 9.68
N ILE A 4 53.73 3.67 8.68
CA ILE A 4 52.48 4.46 8.57
C ILE A 4 51.59 3.96 7.42
N SER A 5 52.08 3.06 6.56
CA SER A 5 51.33 2.61 5.38
C SER A 5 50.32 1.47 5.64
N LEU A 6 50.21 0.94 6.86
CA LEU A 6 49.35 -0.23 7.15
C LEU A 6 48.01 0.12 7.83
N PHE A 7 47.70 1.40 8.03
CA PHE A 7 46.46 1.83 8.70
C PHE A 7 45.33 2.31 7.77
N ILE A 8 45.45 2.13 6.45
CA ILE A 8 44.43 2.54 5.45
C ILE A 8 43.62 1.32 4.94
N LEU A 9 43.26 0.38 5.82
CA LEU A 9 42.51 -0.82 5.39
C LEU A 9 41.23 -1.14 6.21
N ILE A 10 40.80 -0.31 7.16
CA ILE A 10 39.72 -0.72 8.10
C ILE A 10 38.61 0.34 8.27
N THR A 11 38.25 1.09 7.22
CA THR A 11 37.07 1.97 7.30
C THR A 11 36.33 2.11 5.96
N CYS A 12 35.90 0.98 5.40
CA CYS A 12 34.80 0.99 4.43
C CYS A 12 33.85 -0.17 4.70
N SER A 13 33.35 -0.24 5.93
CA SER A 13 32.11 -0.96 6.22
C SER A 13 30.99 -0.14 5.59
N MET A 14 30.82 -0.24 4.27
CA MET A 14 29.60 0.23 3.64
C MET A 14 28.48 -0.61 4.25
N PHE A 15 27.70 0.02 5.13
CA PHE A 15 26.42 -0.49 5.56
C PHE A 15 25.55 -0.59 4.30
N ALA A 16 25.59 -1.74 3.64
CA ALA A 16 24.61 -2.11 2.64
C ALA A 16 23.30 -2.30 3.42
N PHE A 17 22.51 -1.24 3.54
CA PHE A 17 21.12 -1.34 3.94
C PHE A 17 20.42 -2.16 2.85
N GLY A 18 20.36 -3.49 3.06
CA GLY A 18 19.60 -4.38 2.20
C GLY A 18 18.12 -4.03 2.29
N GLN A 19 17.45 -3.94 1.14
CA GLN A 19 16.00 -3.78 1.06
C GLN A 19 15.33 -4.98 1.73
N LYS A 20 14.45 -4.74 2.71
CA LYS A 20 13.69 -5.81 3.35
C LYS A 20 12.34 -5.94 2.68
N VAL A 21 11.80 -7.16 2.60
CA VAL A 21 10.45 -7.40 2.03
C VAL A 21 9.37 -6.59 2.75
N SER A 22 9.51 -6.43 4.07
CA SER A 22 8.59 -5.63 4.91
C SER A 22 8.49 -4.17 4.50
N ASP A 23 9.50 -3.63 3.82
CA ASP A 23 9.55 -2.21 3.47
C ASP A 23 8.63 -1.89 2.25
N PHE A 24 8.08 -2.93 1.61
CA PHE A 24 7.25 -2.81 0.42
C PHE A 24 5.77 -2.96 0.77
N GLN A 25 4.94 -2.15 0.12
CA GLN A 25 3.49 -2.20 0.25
C GLN A 25 2.84 -3.13 -0.79
N TYR A 26 3.42 -3.18 -2.00
CA TYR A 26 2.83 -3.88 -3.13
C TYR A 26 3.65 -5.09 -3.52
N ILE A 27 2.96 -6.17 -3.87
CA ILE A 27 3.56 -7.37 -4.43
C ILE A 27 2.79 -7.76 -5.69
N SER A 28 3.48 -7.91 -6.80
CA SER A 28 2.94 -8.47 -8.02
C SER A 28 3.19 -9.98 -8.05
N ILE A 29 2.16 -10.75 -8.39
CA ILE A 29 2.27 -12.21 -8.57
C ILE A 29 2.06 -12.52 -10.06
N PRO A 30 2.95 -13.30 -10.69
CA PRO A 30 2.79 -13.67 -12.09
C PRO A 30 1.54 -14.54 -12.27
N PRO A 31 0.90 -14.51 -13.45
CA PRO A 31 -0.28 -15.35 -13.72
C PRO A 31 0.04 -16.84 -13.73
N LYS A 32 1.33 -17.21 -13.91
CA LYS A 32 1.82 -18.58 -13.87
C LYS A 32 3.28 -18.60 -13.40
N PHE A 33 3.60 -19.56 -12.54
CA PHE A 33 4.98 -19.88 -12.17
C PHE A 33 5.64 -20.78 -13.21
N GLN A 34 6.74 -20.33 -13.82
CA GLN A 34 7.33 -20.97 -15.00
C GLN A 34 7.86 -22.39 -14.73
N SER A 35 8.34 -22.66 -13.51
CA SER A 35 8.89 -23.97 -13.12
C SER A 35 7.83 -25.04 -12.83
N PHE A 36 6.54 -24.68 -12.88
CA PHE A 36 5.45 -25.61 -12.59
C PHE A 36 4.63 -25.92 -13.84
N LYS A 37 4.21 -27.19 -13.96
CA LYS A 37 3.32 -27.63 -15.05
C LYS A 37 1.91 -27.03 -14.91
N GLN A 38 1.44 -26.88 -13.67
CA GLN A 38 0.16 -26.31 -13.26
C GLN A 38 0.32 -25.54 -11.95
N ASP A 39 -0.66 -24.75 -11.53
CA ASP A 39 -0.55 -23.88 -10.35
C ASP A 39 -0.54 -24.64 -9.01
N TYR A 40 -1.19 -25.79 -8.93
CA TYR A 40 -1.33 -26.57 -7.68
C TYR A 40 -1.91 -25.75 -6.50
N GLY A 41 -2.68 -24.68 -6.77
CA GLY A 41 -3.23 -23.78 -5.76
C GLY A 41 -2.22 -22.82 -5.12
N LEU A 42 -1.00 -22.74 -5.65
CA LEU A 42 0.08 -21.90 -5.13
C LEU A 42 -0.25 -20.42 -5.24
N THR A 43 -0.80 -19.97 -6.37
CA THR A 43 -1.15 -18.55 -6.57
C THR A 43 -2.21 -18.10 -5.57
N ALA A 44 -3.24 -18.92 -5.36
CA ALA A 44 -4.31 -18.64 -4.41
C ALA A 44 -3.80 -18.57 -2.96
N MET A 45 -2.97 -19.54 -2.56
CA MET A 45 -2.36 -19.57 -1.23
C MET A 45 -1.45 -18.36 -1.01
N LEU A 46 -0.53 -18.09 -1.94
CA LEU A 46 0.40 -16.96 -1.88
C LEU A 46 -0.36 -15.63 -1.75
N THR A 47 -1.35 -15.41 -2.61
CA THR A 47 -2.19 -14.21 -2.59
C THR A 47 -2.88 -14.03 -1.24
N LYS A 48 -3.53 -15.09 -0.74
CA LYS A 48 -4.25 -15.06 0.54
C LYS A 48 -3.31 -14.74 1.70
N THR A 49 -2.16 -15.39 1.77
CA THR A 49 -1.21 -15.20 2.87
C THR A 49 -0.55 -13.82 2.82
N LEU A 50 -0.17 -13.33 1.63
CA LEU A 50 0.38 -11.97 1.48
C LEU A 50 -0.62 -10.89 1.89
N LYS A 51 -1.89 -11.02 1.49
CA LYS A 51 -2.97 -10.12 1.95
C LYS A 51 -3.13 -10.16 3.47
N SER A 52 -3.06 -11.35 4.08
CA SER A 52 -3.11 -11.48 5.55
C SER A 52 -1.90 -10.85 6.28
N LYS A 53 -0.81 -10.61 5.55
CA LYS A 53 0.42 -9.94 6.01
C LYS A 53 0.48 -8.46 5.60
N ASN A 54 -0.67 -7.84 5.31
CA ASN A 54 -0.82 -6.43 4.93
C ASN A 54 -0.16 -6.01 3.60
N TYR A 55 0.22 -6.95 2.73
CA TYR A 55 0.65 -6.60 1.38
C TYR A 55 -0.56 -6.40 0.46
N THR A 56 -0.48 -5.42 -0.42
CA THR A 56 -1.43 -5.25 -1.53
C THR A 56 -0.94 -6.04 -2.73
N VAL A 57 -1.68 -7.09 -3.08
CA VAL A 57 -1.37 -7.89 -4.28
C VAL A 57 -1.91 -7.16 -5.51
N VAL A 58 -1.03 -6.82 -6.44
CA VAL A 58 -1.35 -6.14 -7.70
C VAL A 58 -1.21 -7.09 -8.89
N ALA A 59 -1.83 -6.74 -10.02
CA ALA A 59 -1.72 -7.52 -11.25
C ALA A 59 -0.27 -7.63 -11.73
N SER A 60 0.00 -8.57 -12.64
CA SER A 60 1.28 -8.65 -13.34
C SER A 60 1.45 -7.52 -14.36
N ASP A 61 0.34 -7.02 -14.92
CA ASP A 61 0.32 -5.87 -15.81
C ASP A 61 0.47 -4.56 -15.02
N LYS A 62 1.53 -3.81 -15.32
CA LYS A 62 1.84 -2.51 -14.70
C LYS A 62 0.75 -1.48 -14.93
N LEU A 63 0.05 -1.54 -16.06
CA LEU A 63 -1.02 -0.59 -16.38
C LEU A 63 -2.23 -0.72 -15.45
N GLN A 64 -2.37 -1.88 -14.81
CA GLN A 64 -3.44 -2.17 -13.86
C GLN A 64 -3.04 -1.89 -12.41
N TRP A 65 -1.83 -1.39 -12.17
CA TRP A 65 -1.38 -1.06 -10.82
C TRP A 65 -2.09 0.19 -10.29
N PRO A 66 -2.21 0.36 -8.97
CA PRO A 66 -2.59 1.64 -8.37
C PRO A 66 -1.65 2.75 -8.85
N ALA A 67 -2.15 3.98 -8.93
CA ALA A 67 -1.39 5.12 -9.44
C ALA A 67 -0.07 5.34 -8.68
N GLU A 68 -0.07 5.06 -7.37
CA GLU A 68 1.11 5.15 -6.50
C GLU A 68 2.20 4.14 -6.89
N ALA A 69 1.79 2.92 -7.24
CA ALA A 69 2.68 1.86 -7.71
C ALA A 69 3.14 2.08 -9.15
N GLN A 70 2.32 2.70 -10.00
CA GLN A 70 2.72 3.11 -11.35
C GLN A 70 3.75 4.25 -11.32
N ALA A 71 3.55 5.24 -10.43
CA ALA A 71 4.44 6.38 -10.27
C ALA A 71 5.82 5.97 -9.72
N ASN A 72 5.87 4.94 -8.87
CA ASN A 72 7.13 4.35 -8.41
C ASN A 72 7.09 2.81 -8.50
N PRO A 73 7.47 2.24 -9.65
CA PRO A 73 7.47 0.79 -9.87
C PRO A 73 8.39 0.03 -8.90
N CYS A 74 9.39 0.69 -8.34
CA CYS A 74 10.31 0.12 -7.37
C CYS A 74 9.70 -0.05 -5.98
N ASN A 75 8.47 0.40 -5.75
CA ASN A 75 7.69 0.07 -4.55
C ASN A 75 6.90 -1.24 -4.68
N VAL A 76 7.04 -1.94 -5.81
CA VAL A 76 6.38 -3.23 -6.07
C VAL A 76 7.41 -4.35 -6.13
N LEU A 77 7.22 -5.38 -5.30
CA LEU A 77 8.02 -6.60 -5.39
C LEU A 77 7.42 -7.58 -6.37
N MET A 78 8.27 -8.19 -7.19
CA MET A 78 7.87 -9.29 -8.05
C MET A 78 8.05 -10.60 -7.27
N ALA A 79 6.95 -11.27 -6.95
CA ALA A 79 6.99 -12.58 -6.30
C ALA A 79 7.20 -13.68 -7.35
N ASP A 80 8.01 -14.69 -7.01
CA ASP A 80 8.13 -15.89 -7.81
C ASP A 80 8.23 -17.12 -6.92
N VAL A 81 7.70 -18.24 -7.40
CA VAL A 81 7.78 -19.53 -6.72
C VAL A 81 8.43 -20.50 -7.69
N VAL A 82 9.60 -21.00 -7.33
CA VAL A 82 10.39 -21.91 -8.15
C VAL A 82 10.28 -23.32 -7.61
N ASN A 83 10.03 -24.29 -8.48
CA ASN A 83 10.04 -25.71 -8.16
C ASN A 83 11.49 -26.20 -8.11
N GLU A 84 11.97 -26.56 -6.92
CA GLU A 84 13.30 -27.15 -6.70
C GLU A 84 13.19 -28.64 -6.29
N SER A 85 12.09 -29.30 -6.67
CA SER A 85 11.82 -30.69 -6.27
C SER A 85 12.89 -31.63 -6.80
N GLY A 86 13.22 -32.61 -5.96
CA GLY A 86 14.00 -33.77 -6.36
C GLY A 86 13.10 -35.01 -6.47
N LEU A 87 13.71 -36.17 -6.71
CA LEU A 87 12.96 -37.44 -6.87
C LEU A 87 12.12 -37.83 -5.65
N LEU A 88 12.47 -37.36 -4.45
CA LEU A 88 11.93 -37.86 -3.18
C LEU A 88 10.99 -36.90 -2.46
N ARG A 89 11.02 -35.60 -2.77
CA ARG A 89 10.29 -34.57 -2.03
C ARG A 89 9.89 -33.39 -2.91
N ASN A 90 8.70 -32.87 -2.63
CA ASN A 90 8.21 -31.62 -3.18
C ASN A 90 8.92 -30.45 -2.49
N LYS A 91 9.63 -29.63 -3.27
CA LYS A 91 10.39 -28.47 -2.76
C LYS A 91 10.05 -27.23 -3.56
N VAL A 92 9.93 -26.12 -2.84
CA VAL A 92 9.69 -24.80 -3.43
C VAL A 92 10.70 -23.79 -2.92
N LEU A 93 11.01 -22.81 -3.75
CA LEU A 93 11.83 -21.67 -3.45
C LEU A 93 11.00 -20.41 -3.69
N LEU A 94 10.59 -19.74 -2.62
CA LEU A 94 9.88 -18.47 -2.70
C LEU A 94 10.91 -17.34 -2.81
N GLN A 95 10.74 -16.48 -3.81
CA GLN A 95 11.61 -15.33 -4.07
C GLN A 95 10.80 -14.05 -4.19
N PHE A 96 11.37 -12.95 -3.72
CA PHE A 96 10.92 -11.60 -4.05
C PHE A 96 12.05 -10.84 -4.73
N LYS A 97 11.74 -10.24 -5.88
CA LYS A 97 12.65 -9.40 -6.65
C LYS A 97 12.19 -7.94 -6.61
N ASP A 98 13.15 -7.03 -6.66
CA ASP A 98 12.87 -5.60 -6.84
C ASP A 98 12.54 -5.27 -8.32
N CYS A 99 12.34 -3.99 -8.62
CA CYS A 99 12.11 -3.49 -9.98
C CYS A 99 13.28 -3.71 -10.96
N ASN A 100 14.48 -4.03 -10.46
CA ASN A 100 15.70 -4.28 -11.23
C ASN A 100 15.99 -5.79 -11.35
N ASP A 101 14.99 -6.64 -11.10
CA ASP A 101 15.10 -8.11 -11.09
C ASP A 101 16.11 -8.67 -10.06
N LYS A 102 16.52 -7.87 -9.07
CA LYS A 102 17.42 -8.32 -8.01
C LYS A 102 16.62 -9.03 -6.94
N ILE A 103 17.03 -10.26 -6.62
CA ILE A 103 16.45 -11.04 -5.51
C ILE A 103 16.83 -10.38 -4.18
N ILE A 104 15.83 -9.87 -3.46
CA ILE A 104 16.02 -9.25 -2.13
C ILE A 104 15.64 -10.22 -0.99
N PHE A 105 14.88 -11.27 -1.30
CA PHE A 105 14.50 -12.30 -0.35
C PHE A 105 14.31 -13.63 -1.06
N SER A 106 14.77 -14.69 -0.41
CA SER A 106 14.72 -16.04 -0.94
C SER A 106 14.68 -17.04 0.20
N VAL A 107 13.71 -17.95 0.20
CA VAL A 107 13.56 -18.97 1.24
C VAL A 107 13.08 -20.29 0.64
N LYS A 108 13.63 -21.40 1.12
CA LYS A 108 13.29 -22.76 0.67
C LYS A 108 12.28 -23.40 1.62
N GLY A 109 11.34 -24.15 1.07
CA GLY A 109 10.39 -24.99 1.80
C GLY A 109 10.34 -26.38 1.18
N ALA A 110 10.07 -27.40 1.99
CA ALA A 110 10.03 -28.78 1.52
C ALA A 110 8.95 -29.58 2.25
N SER A 111 8.15 -30.32 1.50
CA SER A 111 7.14 -31.21 2.07
C SER A 111 7.54 -32.68 1.93
N SER A 112 7.15 -33.48 2.92
CA SER A 112 7.20 -34.94 2.87
C SER A 112 5.98 -35.57 2.20
N ILE A 113 4.92 -34.78 1.97
CA ILE A 113 3.71 -35.20 1.25
C ILE A 113 4.08 -35.39 -0.22
N LYS A 114 3.73 -36.55 -0.78
CA LYS A 114 4.14 -36.94 -2.15
C LYS A 114 3.18 -36.38 -3.19
N GLU A 115 1.91 -36.28 -2.83
CA GLU A 115 0.83 -35.70 -3.62
C GLU A 115 1.20 -34.25 -3.97
N PHE A 116 1.27 -33.93 -5.26
CA PHE A 116 1.84 -32.66 -5.70
C PHE A 116 1.07 -31.44 -5.20
N GLU A 117 -0.26 -31.47 -5.26
CA GLU A 117 -1.08 -30.33 -4.84
C GLU A 117 -0.89 -30.01 -3.35
N GLU A 118 -1.09 -31.01 -2.50
CA GLU A 118 -0.92 -30.86 -1.06
C GLU A 118 0.54 -30.59 -0.67
N GLY A 119 1.48 -31.31 -1.28
CA GLY A 119 2.90 -31.20 -0.98
C GLY A 119 3.51 -29.85 -1.40
N PHE A 120 3.09 -29.28 -2.53
CA PHE A 120 3.57 -27.95 -2.92
C PHE A 120 2.95 -26.85 -2.07
N GLN A 121 1.66 -26.94 -1.73
CA GLN A 121 1.02 -25.99 -0.81
C GLN A 121 1.65 -26.05 0.59
N ASP A 122 1.93 -27.24 1.12
CA ASP A 122 2.61 -27.41 2.40
C ASP A 122 4.04 -26.84 2.38
N ALA A 123 4.81 -27.13 1.32
CA ALA A 123 6.14 -26.56 1.14
C ALA A 123 6.11 -25.01 1.06
N LEU A 124 5.14 -24.45 0.33
CA LEU A 124 4.96 -23.00 0.24
C LEU A 124 4.56 -22.39 1.60
N LYS A 125 3.69 -23.05 2.38
CA LYS A 125 3.32 -22.59 3.72
C LYS A 125 4.52 -22.43 4.64
N GLN A 126 5.49 -23.34 4.58
CA GLN A 126 6.74 -23.24 5.35
C GLN A 126 7.55 -22.00 4.96
N THR A 127 7.65 -21.69 3.67
CA THR A 127 8.34 -20.47 3.21
C THR A 127 7.66 -19.18 3.68
N LEU A 128 6.32 -19.16 3.66
CA LEU A 128 5.53 -17.99 4.01
C LEU A 128 5.59 -17.64 5.50
N ALA A 129 5.97 -18.58 6.36
CA ALA A 129 6.22 -18.32 7.78
C ALA A 129 7.38 -17.32 7.99
N SER A 130 8.38 -17.33 7.10
CA SER A 130 9.54 -16.44 7.15
C SER A 130 9.29 -15.07 6.51
N VAL A 131 8.13 -14.85 5.88
CA VAL A 131 7.77 -13.56 5.29
C VAL A 131 7.20 -12.66 6.37
N SER A 132 7.85 -11.52 6.63
CA SER A 132 7.38 -10.52 7.60
C SER A 132 6.12 -9.79 7.10
N THR A 133 5.34 -9.23 8.02
CA THR A 133 4.22 -8.34 7.69
C THR A 133 4.74 -7.05 7.06
N SER A 134 4.01 -6.51 6.08
CA SER A 134 4.31 -5.22 5.45
C SER A 134 4.26 -4.08 6.48
N SER A 135 5.28 -3.22 6.47
CA SER A 135 5.42 -2.03 7.32
C SER A 135 6.31 -1.00 6.59
N PRO A 136 5.85 -0.46 5.45
CA PRO A 136 6.62 0.49 4.65
C PRO A 136 6.89 1.76 5.46
N VAL A 137 8.18 2.08 5.64
CA VAL A 137 8.60 3.35 6.26
C VAL A 137 8.61 4.42 5.18
N VAL A 138 7.76 5.45 5.33
CA VAL A 138 7.77 6.62 4.46
C VAL A 138 9.08 7.38 4.69
N GLN A 139 10.10 7.14 3.88
CA GLN A 139 11.32 7.92 3.89
C GLN A 139 11.10 9.24 3.14
N THR A 140 10.81 10.30 3.90
CA THR A 140 10.85 11.67 3.41
C THR A 140 12.31 12.05 3.14
N THR A 141 12.76 11.93 1.90
CA THR A 141 14.03 12.55 1.49
C THR A 141 13.79 14.04 1.35
N VAL A 142 14.20 14.78 2.38
CA VAL A 142 14.20 16.24 2.40
C VAL A 142 15.21 16.76 1.38
N ALA A 143 14.73 17.22 0.22
CA ALA A 143 15.51 18.08 -0.65
C ALA A 143 15.59 19.46 0.02
N ASN A 144 16.76 19.75 0.61
CA ASN A 144 17.16 21.07 1.08
C ASN A 144 16.89 22.11 0.00
N THR A 145 15.99 23.06 0.26
CA THR A 145 16.01 24.36 -0.42
C THR A 145 16.00 25.44 0.65
N ALA A 146 17.03 26.28 0.57
CA ALA A 146 17.42 27.25 1.57
C ALA A 146 16.34 28.32 1.85
N ALA A 147 16.39 28.78 3.09
CA ALA A 147 15.55 29.80 3.70
C ALA A 147 15.55 31.16 2.97
N ILE A 148 14.39 31.82 2.99
CA ILE A 148 14.31 33.28 3.14
C ILE A 148 13.25 33.58 4.21
N THR A 149 13.74 34.14 5.31
CA THR A 149 13.08 34.67 6.50
C THR A 149 12.38 36.01 6.26
N THR A 150 11.22 36.28 6.87
CA THR A 150 10.91 37.44 7.76
C THR A 150 9.47 37.38 8.35
N PRO A 151 9.10 38.13 9.40
CA PRO A 151 8.62 37.53 10.66
C PRO A 151 7.20 37.93 11.14
N SER A 152 6.67 37.09 12.06
CA SER A 152 5.92 37.37 13.31
C SER A 152 4.77 38.38 13.32
N VAL A 153 3.58 37.94 13.77
CA VAL A 153 2.94 38.39 15.03
C VAL A 153 2.13 37.22 15.64
N THR A 154 2.12 37.19 16.97
CA THR A 154 1.77 36.11 17.91
C THR A 154 0.37 36.31 18.54
N GLU A 155 -0.15 35.22 19.15
CA GLU A 155 -1.21 35.09 20.19
C GLU A 155 -2.61 34.63 19.72
N THR A 156 -3.34 33.69 20.37
CA THR A 156 -3.11 32.74 21.47
C THR A 156 -4.25 31.69 21.47
N LYS A 157 -3.88 30.40 21.63
CA LYS A 157 -4.57 29.19 22.15
C LYS A 157 -6.12 29.06 22.09
N GLU A 158 -6.58 28.02 21.38
CA GLU A 158 -7.33 26.90 21.98
C GLU A 158 -7.17 25.62 21.13
N ASN A 159 -7.19 24.47 21.80
CA ASN A 159 -6.67 23.17 21.39
C ASN A 159 -7.55 22.46 20.35
N ALA A 160 -7.09 22.36 19.11
CA ALA A 160 -7.58 21.39 18.13
C ALA A 160 -6.37 20.84 17.37
N ASN A 161 -6.10 19.54 17.54
CA ASN A 161 -5.00 18.84 16.87
C ASN A 161 -5.25 18.85 15.35
N SER A 162 -4.69 19.88 14.71
CA SER A 162 -4.67 20.08 13.27
C SER A 162 -3.69 19.12 12.64
N VAL A 163 -4.24 18.16 11.91
CA VAL A 163 -3.58 17.34 10.91
C VAL A 163 -3.14 18.26 9.77
N SER A 164 -1.83 18.42 9.57
CA SER A 164 -1.26 18.93 8.32
C SER A 164 -0.23 17.92 7.82
N SER A 165 -0.62 17.08 6.87
CA SER A 165 -0.44 17.29 5.41
C SER A 165 0.91 16.74 4.92
N GLY A 166 0.87 15.46 4.53
CA GLY A 166 1.82 14.85 3.60
C GLY A 166 1.04 14.55 2.32
N ASN A 167 1.44 15.19 1.23
CA ASN A 167 0.69 15.34 -0.01
C ASN A 167 0.31 14.00 -0.69
N ASN A 168 -0.99 13.69 -0.68
CA ASN A 168 -1.73 12.98 -1.74
C ASN A 168 -3.23 13.35 -1.61
N ALA A 169 -3.52 14.65 -1.53
CA ALA A 169 -4.88 15.14 -1.51
C ALA A 169 -5.52 14.95 -2.90
N VAL A 170 -6.29 13.89 -3.07
CA VAL A 170 -7.08 13.68 -4.29
C VAL A 170 -8.21 14.71 -4.28
N LYS A 171 -8.21 15.59 -5.28
CA LYS A 171 -9.23 16.63 -5.43
C LYS A 171 -10.45 16.05 -6.12
N PHE A 172 -11.61 16.45 -5.63
CA PHE A 172 -12.89 16.16 -6.26
C PHE A 172 -13.71 17.45 -6.37
N SER A 173 -14.65 17.45 -7.30
CA SER A 173 -15.55 18.59 -7.51
C SER A 173 -16.92 18.14 -7.98
N ASN A 174 -17.96 18.77 -7.46
CA ASN A 174 -19.33 18.65 -7.95
C ASN A 174 -19.74 19.87 -8.83
N GLY A 175 -18.77 20.72 -9.22
CA GLY A 175 -18.99 21.97 -9.95
C GLY A 175 -19.39 23.17 -9.07
N LYS A 176 -19.77 22.96 -7.81
CA LYS A 176 -20.10 24.02 -6.84
C LYS A 176 -19.05 24.18 -5.74
N VAL A 177 -18.50 23.05 -5.28
CA VAL A 177 -17.55 22.93 -4.18
C VAL A 177 -16.41 22.02 -4.64
N ASP A 178 -15.19 22.48 -4.37
CA ASP A 178 -13.98 21.68 -4.57
C ASP A 178 -13.55 21.10 -3.22
N VAL A 179 -13.44 19.79 -3.14
CA VAL A 179 -13.12 19.08 -1.90
C VAL A 179 -11.87 18.22 -2.06
N MET A 180 -11.10 18.10 -0.99
CA MET A 180 -9.96 17.20 -0.90
C MET A 180 -10.32 15.99 -0.05
N LYS A 181 -10.08 14.80 -0.57
CA LYS A 181 -10.20 13.57 0.22
C LYS A 181 -8.96 13.41 1.09
N VAL A 182 -9.16 13.29 2.40
CA VAL A 182 -8.12 13.00 3.38
C VAL A 182 -8.47 11.70 4.08
N GLN A 183 -7.59 10.69 3.96
CA GLN A 183 -7.76 9.42 4.66
C GLN A 183 -7.37 9.59 6.13
N LEU A 184 -8.27 9.23 7.06
CA LEU A 184 -8.01 9.30 8.50
C LEU A 184 -7.47 7.96 9.03
N ASP A 185 -8.08 6.85 8.62
CA ASP A 185 -7.65 5.49 8.93
C ASP A 185 -8.12 4.50 7.85
N SER A 186 -7.98 3.18 8.02
CA SER A 186 -8.37 2.19 7.01
C SER A 186 -9.87 2.18 6.68
N ASN A 187 -10.71 2.63 7.62
CA ASN A 187 -12.16 2.56 7.57
C ASN A 187 -12.81 3.94 7.56
N GLN A 188 -12.03 5.02 7.62
CA GLN A 188 -12.56 6.37 7.71
C GLN A 188 -11.75 7.36 6.86
N PHE A 189 -12.47 8.23 6.15
CA PHE A 189 -11.89 9.39 5.47
C PHE A 189 -12.81 10.59 5.59
N ILE A 190 -12.29 11.78 5.29
CA ILE A 190 -13.05 13.03 5.25
C ILE A 190 -12.90 13.69 3.89
N LEU A 191 -13.91 14.47 3.51
CA LEU A 191 -13.82 15.48 2.47
C LEU A 191 -13.64 16.83 3.16
N VAL A 192 -12.59 17.56 2.80
CA VAL A 192 -12.30 18.90 3.30
C VAL A 192 -12.57 19.90 2.18
N ASP A 193 -13.35 20.94 2.44
CA ASP A 193 -13.57 22.01 1.46
C ASP A 193 -12.24 22.71 1.17
N SER A 194 -11.93 22.96 -0.10
CA SER A 194 -10.69 23.64 -0.50
C SER A 194 -10.68 25.12 -0.06
N ASN A 195 -11.86 25.70 0.21
CA ASN A 195 -12.04 27.08 0.63
C ASN A 195 -12.32 27.24 2.13
N SER A 196 -12.43 26.14 2.90
CA SER A 196 -12.72 26.17 4.33
C SER A 196 -11.98 25.07 5.08
N SER A 197 -11.42 25.38 6.25
CA SER A 197 -10.73 24.38 7.08
C SER A 197 -11.69 23.38 7.77
N SER A 198 -13.00 23.52 7.59
CA SER A 198 -13.98 22.57 8.12
C SER A 198 -14.20 21.36 7.20
N PRO A 199 -14.37 20.15 7.75
CA PRO A 199 -14.71 18.97 6.96
C PRO A 199 -16.12 19.13 6.38
N TYR A 200 -16.22 19.01 5.06
CA TYR A 200 -17.48 19.00 4.31
C TYR A 200 -18.32 17.75 4.66
N ALA A 201 -17.67 16.58 4.73
CA ALA A 201 -18.32 15.33 5.13
C ALA A 201 -17.32 14.31 5.68
N THR A 202 -17.75 13.46 6.61
CA THR A 202 -16.99 12.34 7.17
C THR A 202 -17.57 11.02 6.70
N PHE A 203 -16.73 10.10 6.22
CA PHE A 203 -17.12 8.82 5.65
C PHE A 203 -16.56 7.68 6.49
N LYS A 204 -17.42 6.76 6.94
CA LYS A 204 -17.03 5.55 7.67
C LYS A 204 -17.49 4.31 6.90
N ALA A 205 -16.57 3.39 6.63
CA ALA A 205 -16.82 2.17 5.89
C ALA A 205 -17.95 1.35 6.50
N THR A 206 -18.78 0.77 5.63
CA THR A 206 -19.76 -0.25 6.02
C THR A 206 -19.22 -1.65 5.75
N THR A 207 -20.00 -2.67 6.08
CA THR A 207 -19.69 -4.05 5.70
C THR A 207 -19.84 -4.30 4.19
N LYS A 208 -20.55 -3.43 3.48
CA LYS A 208 -20.67 -3.48 2.02
C LYS A 208 -19.52 -2.66 1.41
N SER A 209 -18.74 -3.29 0.54
CA SER A 209 -17.65 -2.63 -0.19
C SER A 209 -18.16 -1.36 -0.86
N ASP A 210 -17.32 -0.32 -0.84
CA ASP A 210 -17.55 0.95 -1.52
C ASP A 210 -18.80 1.71 -1.08
N VAL A 211 -19.39 1.34 0.06
CA VAL A 211 -20.51 2.02 0.70
C VAL A 211 -20.11 2.49 2.09
N PHE A 212 -20.46 3.74 2.40
CA PHE A 212 -20.04 4.47 3.58
C PHE A 212 -21.25 5.05 4.31
N ARG A 213 -21.17 5.06 5.65
CA ARG A 213 -21.98 5.95 6.49
C ARG A 213 -21.34 7.32 6.43
N VAL A 214 -22.13 8.33 6.08
CA VAL A 214 -21.67 9.70 5.90
C VAL A 214 -22.25 10.58 7.00
N LYS A 215 -21.44 11.44 7.59
CA LYS A 215 -21.88 12.53 8.46
C LYS A 215 -21.52 13.85 7.78
N LEU A 216 -22.54 14.63 7.43
CA LEU A 216 -22.39 15.93 6.78
C LEU A 216 -21.92 17.00 7.78
N GLN A 217 -21.42 18.12 7.26
CA GLN A 217 -20.96 19.26 8.08
C GLN A 217 -22.06 19.80 9.01
N ASN A 218 -23.32 19.77 8.59
CA ASN A 218 -24.48 20.18 9.42
C ASN A 218 -24.85 19.15 10.52
N GLY A 219 -24.15 18.02 10.59
CA GLY A 219 -24.36 16.96 11.57
C GLY A 219 -25.32 15.85 11.13
N GLU A 220 -26.01 16.00 10.00
CA GLU A 220 -26.93 14.99 9.47
C GLU A 220 -26.18 13.73 9.01
N ALA A 221 -26.82 12.58 9.20
CA ALA A 221 -26.30 11.29 8.78
C ALA A 221 -26.97 10.84 7.49
N THR A 222 -26.17 10.36 6.54
CA THR A 222 -26.64 9.87 5.25
C THR A 222 -25.73 8.74 4.73
N LEU A 223 -25.93 8.32 3.49
CA LEU A 223 -25.10 7.34 2.79
C LEU A 223 -24.24 8.00 1.71
N GLY A 224 -23.10 7.38 1.47
CA GLY A 224 -22.24 7.71 0.34
C GLY A 224 -21.60 6.45 -0.21
N TYR A 225 -21.19 6.50 -1.47
CA TYR A 225 -20.61 5.35 -2.16
C TYR A 225 -19.69 5.79 -3.28
N TYR A 226 -18.85 4.87 -3.75
CA TYR A 226 -18.11 5.09 -4.99
C TYR A 226 -18.95 4.64 -6.19
N GLU A 227 -18.93 5.45 -7.24
CA GLU A 227 -19.50 5.11 -8.54
C GLU A 227 -18.54 5.57 -9.63
N ASN A 228 -17.98 4.61 -10.40
CA ASN A 228 -17.01 4.87 -11.45
C ASN A 228 -15.78 5.71 -10.99
N GLY A 229 -15.33 5.50 -9.75
CA GLY A 229 -14.20 6.24 -9.17
C GLY A 229 -14.54 7.64 -8.64
N ASN A 230 -15.80 8.06 -8.74
CA ASN A 230 -16.31 9.31 -8.17
C ASN A 230 -16.94 9.06 -6.79
N ILE A 231 -16.94 10.08 -5.94
CA ILE A 231 -17.61 10.00 -4.63
C ILE A 231 -19.04 10.51 -4.80
N VAL A 232 -20.00 9.70 -4.37
CA VAL A 232 -21.41 10.06 -4.37
C VAL A 232 -21.88 10.19 -2.93
N ILE A 233 -22.66 11.24 -2.64
CA ILE A 233 -23.36 11.44 -1.37
C ILE A 233 -24.85 11.56 -1.63
N GLU A 234 -25.67 10.88 -0.84
CA GLU A 234 -27.12 11.07 -0.83
C GLU A 234 -27.46 12.28 0.05
N MET A 235 -27.90 13.37 -0.55
CA MET A 235 -28.22 14.60 0.15
C MET A 235 -29.70 14.64 0.53
N PRO A 236 -30.04 14.70 1.83
CA PRO A 236 -31.43 14.75 2.29
C PRO A 236 -32.10 16.05 1.84
N LYS A 237 -33.36 15.97 1.43
CA LYS A 237 -34.23 17.11 1.10
C LYS A 237 -35.21 17.34 2.23
N ALA A 238 -35.72 18.57 2.33
CA ALA A 238 -36.77 18.93 3.29
C ALA A 238 -38.06 18.09 3.17
N THR A 239 -38.28 17.43 2.03
CA THR A 239 -39.42 16.55 1.75
C THR A 239 -39.24 15.12 2.29
N GLY A 240 -38.07 14.77 2.85
CA GLY A 240 -37.73 13.41 3.28
C GLY A 240 -37.16 12.52 2.16
N GLU A 241 -37.09 13.03 0.93
CA GLU A 241 -36.39 12.37 -0.18
C GLU A 241 -34.88 12.63 -0.14
N TYR A 242 -34.12 11.86 -0.92
CA TYR A 242 -32.68 12.08 -1.14
C TYR A 242 -32.40 12.53 -2.58
N SER A 243 -31.35 13.32 -2.75
CA SER A 243 -30.79 13.68 -4.06
C SER A 243 -29.35 13.20 -4.16
N LYS A 244 -28.90 12.94 -5.38
CA LYS A 244 -27.53 12.48 -5.63
C LYS A 244 -26.61 13.67 -5.85
N GLU A 245 -25.55 13.77 -5.04
CA GLU A 245 -24.47 14.72 -5.27
C GLU A 245 -23.19 13.95 -5.62
N THR A 246 -22.64 14.21 -6.80
CA THR A 246 -21.48 13.48 -7.33
C THR A 246 -20.27 14.39 -7.39
N PHE A 247 -19.23 14.00 -6.67
CA PHE A 247 -17.92 14.61 -6.65
C PHE A 247 -17.02 13.87 -7.63
N LEU A 248 -16.80 14.49 -8.79
CA LEU A 248 -15.96 13.99 -9.85
C LEU A 248 -14.49 14.16 -9.46
N LYS A 249 -13.69 13.12 -9.67
CA LYS A 249 -12.25 13.20 -9.46
C LYS A 249 -11.64 14.22 -10.44
N LYS A 250 -10.91 15.21 -9.91
CA LYS A 250 -10.16 16.21 -10.68
C LYS A 250 -8.69 15.81 -10.82
#